data_AF-A0A7C9VW30-F1
#
_entry.id   AF-A0A7C9VW30-F1
#
_cell.length_a   1.000
_cell.length_b   1.000
_cell.length_c   1.000
_cell.angle_alpha   90.00
_cell.angle_beta   90.00
_cell.angle_gamma   90.00
#
_symmetry.space_group_name_H-M   'P 1'
#
loop_
_entity.id
_entity.type
_entity.pdbx_description
1 polymer ?
#
loop_
_entity_poly.entity_id
_entity_poly.type
_entity_poly.pdbx_seq_one_letter_code
_entity_poly.pdbx_strand_id
1 'polypeptide(L)'
;MPKNNVKRGALVAVLAAAVSFGAVGTAFAVPSTSANPSASASPSASATPSSSAAPSSSANQRQCNAQQKQQANQAANNARNQAGRAQRAAKRAVNNAKRAQQRANNAAKTAQAAAQKAQQSNQQADRNKANQAAAAAQKARQQATGQANRAAQAKRVAAQQNNKSNQAAAAARKCAA
;
A
#
# COMPACT_ATOMS: atom_id res chain seq x y z
N MET A 1 2.39 -3.47 64.09
CA MET A 1 1.52 -2.61 63.26
C MET A 1 2.03 -2.57 61.82
N PRO A 2 1.48 -3.38 60.88
CA PRO A 2 1.88 -3.33 59.48
C PRO A 2 1.06 -2.29 58.69
N LYS A 3 1.78 -1.37 58.03
CA LYS A 3 1.24 -0.26 57.21
C LYS A 3 1.05 -0.67 55.75
N ASN A 4 -0.19 -0.46 55.30
CA ASN A 4 -0.65 0.01 53.99
C ASN A 4 -0.40 -0.82 52.72
N ASN A 5 -1.45 -1.58 52.40
CA ASN A 5 -1.88 -2.00 51.06
C ASN A 5 -2.09 -0.80 50.12
N VAL A 6 -1.27 -0.66 49.07
CA VAL A 6 -1.61 0.19 47.92
C VAL A 6 -2.42 -0.64 46.92
N LYS A 7 -3.75 -0.53 47.06
CA LYS A 7 -4.75 -1.00 46.12
C LYS A 7 -4.80 -0.08 44.89
N ARG A 8 -4.82 -0.72 43.72
CA ARG A 8 -5.79 -0.53 42.61
C ARG A 8 -5.87 0.83 41.89
N GLY A 9 -5.84 0.74 40.55
CA GLY A 9 -6.40 1.73 39.62
C GLY A 9 -5.38 2.11 38.55
N ALA A 10 -5.16 1.34 37.47
CA ALA A 10 -6.07 1.21 36.33
C ALA A 10 -6.58 2.56 35.82
N LEU A 11 -5.71 3.31 35.14
CA LEU A 11 -6.11 4.33 34.17
C LEU A 11 -5.59 3.90 32.80
N VAL A 12 -6.40 3.05 32.15
CA VAL A 12 -6.30 2.79 30.72
C VAL A 12 -7.04 3.93 30.03
N ALA A 13 -6.30 4.92 29.53
CA ALA A 13 -6.86 5.93 28.66
C ALA A 13 -7.03 5.34 27.25
N VAL A 14 -8.30 5.09 26.90
CA VAL A 14 -8.77 4.84 25.54
C VAL A 14 -9.23 6.17 24.96
N LEU A 15 -8.65 6.58 23.82
CA LEU A 15 -9.15 7.47 22.74
C LEU A 15 -7.90 8.12 22.09
N ALA A 16 -7.77 8.37 20.78
CA ALA A 16 -8.65 8.25 19.65
C ALA A 16 -7.77 8.18 18.38
N ALA A 17 -8.33 7.65 17.31
CA ALA A 17 -7.76 7.66 15.97
C ALA A 17 -7.48 9.09 15.47
N ALA A 18 -6.32 9.29 14.85
CA ALA A 18 -6.12 10.34 13.86
C ALA A 18 -5.36 9.73 12.67
N VAL A 19 -6.09 9.62 11.57
CA VAL A 19 -5.59 9.26 10.25
C VAL A 19 -4.75 10.43 9.75
N SER A 20 -3.50 10.18 9.37
CA SER A 20 -2.74 11.10 8.52
C SER A 20 -1.79 10.29 7.64
N PHE A 21 -2.31 9.94 6.46
CA PHE A 21 -1.50 9.61 5.30
C PHE A 21 -0.72 10.85 4.87
N GLY A 22 0.55 10.67 4.53
CA GLY A 22 1.28 11.57 3.64
C GLY A 22 2.38 12.38 4.32
N ALA A 23 3.63 11.96 4.12
CA ALA A 23 4.68 12.77 3.50
C ALA A 23 6.00 12.01 3.60
N VAL A 24 6.46 11.55 2.44
CA VAL A 24 7.83 11.08 2.21
C VAL A 24 8.72 12.32 2.25
N GLY A 25 9.90 12.18 2.86
CA GLY A 25 10.80 13.25 3.31
C GLY A 25 10.97 14.46 2.39
N THR A 26 10.86 15.64 2.99
CA THR A 26 11.48 16.88 2.52
C THR A 26 12.64 17.23 3.44
N ALA A 27 13.82 17.39 2.84
CA ALA A 27 15.01 17.88 3.51
C ALA A 27 14.83 19.32 4.01
N PHE A 28 15.45 19.61 5.15
CA PHE A 28 15.60 20.94 5.72
C PHE A 28 16.60 21.79 4.92
N ALA A 29 16.24 23.01 4.55
CA ALA A 29 17.14 24.16 4.42
C ALA A 29 16.33 25.49 4.52
N VAL A 30 16.97 26.47 5.16
CA VAL A 30 16.52 27.70 5.84
C VAL A 30 16.16 28.91 4.92
N PRO A 31 15.60 30.03 5.47
CA PRO A 31 14.84 31.04 4.71
C PRO A 31 15.59 32.36 4.35
N SER A 32 14.93 33.15 3.48
CA SER A 32 15.04 34.60 3.19
C SER A 32 16.23 35.14 2.38
N THR A 33 15.94 35.84 1.27
CA THR A 33 16.22 37.29 1.03
C THR A 33 15.71 37.75 -0.35
N SER A 34 15.18 38.97 -0.38
CA SER A 34 14.70 39.74 -1.54
C SER A 34 15.75 40.02 -2.63
N ALA A 35 15.34 40.05 -3.90
CA ALA A 35 15.85 40.96 -4.92
C ALA A 35 14.87 41.04 -6.12
N ASN A 36 14.39 42.25 -6.41
CA ASN A 36 13.80 42.66 -7.71
C ASN A 36 14.98 43.09 -8.63
N PRO A 37 14.91 43.10 -9.98
CA PRO A 37 14.05 44.05 -10.71
C PRO A 37 13.47 43.56 -12.06
N SER A 38 12.56 44.38 -12.60
CA SER A 38 11.94 44.29 -13.92
C SER A 38 12.93 44.37 -15.10
N ALA A 39 12.63 43.64 -16.18
CA ALA A 39 13.05 44.00 -17.53
C ALA A 39 11.93 43.70 -18.53
N SER A 40 11.36 44.77 -19.06
CA SER A 40 10.39 44.81 -20.14
C SER A 40 11.07 44.37 -21.44
N ALA A 41 10.49 43.40 -22.15
CA ALA A 41 10.74 43.20 -23.57
C ALA A 41 9.46 42.70 -24.24
N SER A 42 8.87 43.58 -25.05
CA SER A 42 7.70 43.36 -25.90
C SER A 42 7.85 42.14 -26.81
N PRO A 43 6.75 41.43 -27.12
CA PRO A 43 6.64 40.72 -28.38
C PRO A 43 5.58 41.38 -29.26
N SER A 44 6.03 42.12 -30.27
CA SER A 44 5.28 42.33 -31.50
C SER A 44 6.07 41.69 -32.63
N ALA A 45 5.65 40.50 -33.06
CA ALA A 45 5.90 40.01 -34.40
C ALA A 45 4.93 38.86 -34.70
N SER A 46 3.92 39.23 -35.47
CA SER A 46 2.99 38.42 -36.21
C SER A 46 3.67 37.24 -36.91
N ALA A 47 3.23 36.02 -36.62
CA ALA A 47 3.33 34.89 -37.53
C ALA A 47 2.11 34.00 -37.30
N THR A 48 1.10 34.21 -38.12
CA THR A 48 -0.07 33.35 -38.26
C THR A 48 0.36 31.98 -38.82
N PRO A 49 0.09 30.86 -38.14
CA PRO A 49 -0.25 29.64 -38.84
C PRO A 49 -1.76 29.64 -39.05
N SER A 50 -2.18 29.97 -40.27
CA SER A 50 -3.48 29.50 -40.76
C SER A 50 -3.49 27.98 -40.64
N SER A 51 -4.34 27.45 -39.79
CA SER A 51 -4.67 26.03 -39.75
C SER A 51 -6.16 25.91 -39.40
N SER A 52 -6.94 26.20 -40.44
CA SER A 52 -8.03 25.37 -40.93
C SER A 52 -8.66 24.40 -39.93
N ALA A 53 -9.95 24.63 -39.69
CA ALA A 53 -10.98 23.67 -39.31
C ALA A 53 -10.87 23.02 -37.92
N ALA A 54 -11.74 23.50 -37.02
CA ALA A 54 -12.32 22.67 -35.98
C ALA A 54 -12.89 21.39 -36.60
N PRO A 55 -12.58 20.18 -36.10
CA PRO A 55 -13.30 19.00 -36.53
C PRO A 55 -14.69 19.06 -35.90
N SER A 56 -15.64 19.35 -36.77
CA SER A 56 -17.07 19.23 -36.55
C SER A 56 -17.42 17.88 -35.92
N SER A 57 -18.15 17.97 -34.83
CA SER A 57 -18.93 16.91 -34.22
C SER A 57 -19.98 16.37 -35.21
N SER A 58 -19.64 15.39 -36.05
CA SER A 58 -20.62 14.55 -36.75
C SER A 58 -19.96 13.27 -37.26
N ALA A 59 -20.50 12.11 -36.86
CA ALA A 59 -20.38 10.83 -37.54
C ALA A 59 -18.97 10.36 -37.98
N ASN A 60 -18.19 9.75 -37.06
CA ASN A 60 -17.23 8.72 -37.46
C ASN A 60 -17.08 7.66 -36.37
N GLN A 61 -17.94 6.65 -36.45
CA GLN A 61 -17.60 5.32 -35.96
C GLN A 61 -16.45 4.78 -36.82
N ARG A 62 -15.34 4.39 -36.17
CA ARG A 62 -14.44 3.27 -36.56
C ARG A 62 -13.37 3.45 -37.66
N GLN A 63 -12.51 4.46 -37.61
CA GLN A 63 -11.15 4.28 -38.15
C GLN A 63 -10.12 4.92 -37.22
N CYS A 64 -9.57 4.09 -36.33
CA CYS A 64 -8.46 4.51 -35.47
C CYS A 64 -7.21 4.61 -36.36
N ASN A 65 -6.62 5.80 -36.51
CA ASN A 65 -5.45 6.00 -37.38
C ASN A 65 -4.25 5.15 -36.91
N ALA A 66 -3.33 4.79 -37.81
CA ALA A 66 -2.20 3.90 -37.51
C ALA A 66 -1.39 4.35 -36.27
N GLN A 67 -1.22 5.67 -36.09
CA GLN A 67 -0.58 6.26 -34.92
C GLN A 67 -1.37 6.04 -33.61
N GLN A 68 -2.70 6.16 -33.64
CA GLN A 68 -3.55 5.84 -32.49
C GLN A 68 -3.53 4.34 -32.17
N LYS A 69 -3.47 3.47 -33.18
CA LYS A 69 -3.36 2.02 -32.99
C LYS A 69 -2.03 1.65 -32.32
N GLN A 70 -0.93 2.27 -32.73
CA GLN A 70 0.38 2.09 -32.08
C GLN A 70 0.36 2.60 -30.62
N GLN A 71 -0.18 3.78 -30.37
CA GLN A 71 -0.30 4.35 -29.02
C GLN A 71 -1.19 3.47 -28.11
N ALA A 72 -2.32 3.00 -28.61
CA ALA A 72 -3.23 2.10 -27.87
C ALA A 72 -2.56 0.76 -27.53
N ASN A 73 -1.80 0.19 -28.47
CA ASN A 73 -1.04 -1.05 -28.24
C ASN A 73 0.08 -0.86 -27.21
N GLN A 74 0.82 0.26 -27.28
CA GLN A 74 1.84 0.58 -26.27
C GLN A 74 1.21 0.78 -24.89
N ALA A 75 0.09 1.50 -24.79
CA ALA A 75 -0.64 1.69 -23.54
C ALA A 75 -1.16 0.36 -22.97
N ALA A 76 -1.71 -0.53 -23.81
CA ALA A 76 -2.16 -1.86 -23.40
C ALA A 76 -1.00 -2.74 -22.91
N ASN A 77 0.15 -2.72 -23.59
CA ASN A 77 1.34 -3.45 -23.17
C ASN A 77 1.90 -2.93 -21.84
N ASN A 78 1.94 -1.60 -21.67
CA ASN A 78 2.34 -0.97 -20.41
C ASN A 78 1.39 -1.35 -19.27
N ALA A 79 0.08 -1.34 -19.51
CA ALA A 79 -0.92 -1.76 -18.53
C ALA A 79 -0.78 -3.24 -18.15
N ARG A 80 -0.55 -4.12 -19.14
CA ARG A 80 -0.31 -5.56 -18.91
C ARG A 80 0.96 -5.80 -18.10
N ASN A 81 2.03 -5.06 -18.39
CA ASN A 81 3.28 -5.13 -17.64
C ASN A 81 3.11 -4.67 -16.19
N GLN A 82 2.38 -3.57 -15.96
CA GLN A 82 2.05 -3.09 -14.62
C GLN A 82 1.20 -4.09 -13.84
N ALA A 83 0.18 -4.67 -14.48
CA ALA A 83 -0.65 -5.72 -13.89
C ALA A 83 0.19 -6.95 -13.51
N GLY A 84 1.08 -7.41 -14.39
CA GLY A 84 1.99 -8.53 -14.09
C GLY A 84 2.95 -8.24 -12.92
N ARG A 85 3.48 -7.01 -12.81
CA ARG A 85 4.28 -6.59 -11.66
C ARG A 85 3.46 -6.60 -10.36
N ALA A 86 2.24 -6.06 -10.39
CA ALA A 86 1.34 -6.04 -9.24
C ALA A 86 0.95 -7.45 -8.78
N GLN A 87 0.67 -8.37 -9.72
CA GLN A 87 0.39 -9.77 -9.40
C GLN A 87 1.58 -10.47 -8.73
N ARG A 88 2.81 -10.29 -9.24
CA ARG A 88 4.02 -10.84 -8.61
C ARG A 88 4.23 -10.28 -7.20
N ALA A 89 4.02 -8.98 -7.01
CA ALA A 89 4.09 -8.35 -5.70
C ALA A 89 3.04 -8.94 -4.73
N ALA A 90 1.79 -9.10 -5.18
CA ALA A 90 0.73 -9.73 -4.41
C ALA A 90 1.08 -11.18 -4.02
N LYS A 91 1.64 -11.99 -4.94
CA LYS A 91 2.08 -13.35 -4.64
C LYS A 91 3.18 -13.40 -3.58
N ARG A 92 4.16 -12.49 -3.66
CA ARG A 92 5.21 -12.35 -2.63
C ARG A 92 4.61 -11.97 -1.27
N ALA A 93 3.66 -11.04 -1.24
CA ALA A 93 2.98 -10.63 -0.02
C ALA A 93 2.20 -11.80 0.63
N VAL A 94 1.49 -12.60 -0.17
CA VAL A 94 0.79 -13.79 0.30
C VAL A 94 1.76 -14.83 0.89
N ASN A 95 2.88 -15.09 0.21
CA ASN A 95 3.88 -16.03 0.72
C ASN A 95 4.49 -15.54 2.04
N ASN A 96 4.76 -14.25 2.18
CA ASN A 96 5.22 -13.64 3.42
C ASN A 96 4.18 -13.77 4.54
N ALA A 97 2.90 -13.54 4.24
CA ALA A 97 1.81 -13.75 5.19
C ALA A 97 1.72 -15.20 5.65
N LYS A 98 1.85 -16.18 4.74
CA LYS A 98 1.84 -17.60 5.08
C LYS A 98 3.01 -17.98 6.00
N ARG A 99 4.22 -17.47 5.72
CA ARG A 99 5.40 -17.68 6.59
C ARG A 99 5.20 -17.05 7.98
N ALA A 100 4.62 -15.84 8.03
CA ALA A 100 4.32 -15.19 9.31
C ALA A 100 3.26 -15.97 10.11
N GLN A 101 2.24 -16.50 9.44
CA GLN A 101 1.23 -17.35 10.07
C GLN A 101 1.82 -18.66 10.62
N GLN A 102 2.73 -19.31 9.88
CA GLN A 102 3.45 -20.48 10.37
C GLN A 102 4.27 -20.17 11.63
N ARG A 103 4.98 -19.02 11.66
CA ARG A 103 5.71 -18.57 12.85
C ARG A 103 4.78 -18.33 14.04
N ALA A 104 3.63 -17.71 13.81
CA ALA A 104 2.63 -17.49 14.85
C ALA A 104 2.05 -18.80 15.39
N ASN A 105 1.80 -19.79 14.53
CA ASN A 105 1.32 -21.11 14.94
C ASN A 105 2.37 -21.87 15.75
N ASN A 106 3.63 -21.83 15.33
CA ASN A 106 4.73 -22.44 16.08
C ASN A 106 4.90 -21.78 17.46
N ALA A 107 4.87 -20.45 17.52
CA ALA A 107 4.92 -19.71 18.79
C ALA A 107 3.74 -20.05 19.71
N ALA A 108 2.54 -20.22 19.16
CA ALA A 108 1.37 -20.64 19.94
C ALA A 108 1.54 -22.05 20.52
N LYS A 109 2.09 -23.01 19.74
CA LYS A 109 2.41 -24.35 20.24
C LYS A 109 3.45 -24.31 21.36
N THR A 110 4.50 -23.52 21.21
CA THR A 110 5.52 -23.33 22.27
C THR A 110 4.91 -22.72 23.53
N ALA A 111 4.02 -21.73 23.38
CA ALA A 111 3.32 -21.13 24.51
C ALA A 111 2.41 -22.13 25.24
N GLN A 112 1.70 -22.99 24.49
CA GLN A 112 0.88 -24.06 25.06
C GLN A 112 1.72 -25.09 25.83
N ALA A 113 2.84 -25.54 25.25
CA ALA A 113 3.75 -26.47 25.93
C ALA A 113 4.34 -25.85 27.21
N ALA A 114 4.73 -24.57 27.16
CA ALA A 114 5.22 -23.86 28.34
C ALA A 114 4.14 -23.72 29.42
N ALA A 115 2.89 -23.44 29.02
CA ALA A 115 1.76 -23.37 29.95
C ALA A 115 1.46 -24.72 30.62
N GLN A 116 1.48 -25.82 29.85
CA GLN A 116 1.31 -27.17 30.41
C GLN A 116 2.40 -27.52 31.41
N LYS A 117 3.67 -27.21 31.08
CA LYS A 117 4.78 -27.42 32.01
C LYS A 117 4.61 -26.60 33.30
N ALA A 118 4.19 -25.34 33.19
CA ALA A 118 3.95 -24.48 34.34
C ALA A 118 2.81 -24.97 35.25
N GLN A 119 1.79 -25.62 34.68
CA GLN A 119 0.71 -26.25 35.44
C GLN A 119 1.19 -27.49 36.20
N GLN A 120 2.08 -28.28 35.60
CA GLN A 120 2.63 -29.48 36.22
C GLN A 120 3.63 -29.18 37.32
N SER A 121 4.55 -28.22 37.10
CA SER A 121 5.63 -27.95 38.06
C SER A 121 5.23 -27.02 39.19
N ASN A 122 4.20 -26.17 39.00
CA ASN A 122 3.83 -25.08 39.90
C ASN A 122 4.98 -24.12 40.29
N GLN A 123 6.13 -24.20 39.60
CA GLN A 123 7.27 -23.35 39.88
C GLN A 123 7.05 -21.96 39.29
N GLN A 124 7.39 -20.92 40.07
CA GLN A 124 7.26 -19.53 39.63
C GLN A 124 8.09 -19.25 38.37
N ALA A 125 9.26 -19.88 38.22
CA ALA A 125 10.10 -19.77 37.03
C ALA A 125 9.38 -20.27 35.76
N ASP A 126 8.67 -21.40 35.84
CA ASP A 126 7.92 -21.95 34.71
C ASP A 126 6.69 -21.10 34.38
N ARG A 127 6.00 -20.56 35.39
CA ARG A 127 4.91 -19.58 35.19
C ARG A 127 5.41 -18.32 34.47
N ASN A 128 6.57 -17.79 34.87
CA ASN A 128 7.20 -16.66 34.20
C ASN A 128 7.57 -16.99 32.74
N LYS A 129 8.11 -18.19 32.48
CA LYS A 129 8.45 -18.65 31.13
C LYS A 129 7.22 -18.84 30.24
N ALA A 130 6.12 -19.36 30.80
CA ALA A 130 4.85 -19.47 30.12
C ALA A 130 4.28 -18.10 29.74
N ASN A 131 4.33 -17.12 30.65
CA ASN A 131 3.90 -15.75 30.40
C ASN A 131 4.72 -15.08 29.29
N GLN A 132 6.04 -15.26 29.30
CA GLN A 132 6.92 -14.77 28.22
C GLN A 132 6.59 -15.42 26.87
N ALA A 133 6.37 -16.74 26.84
CA ALA A 133 6.01 -17.46 25.63
C ALA A 133 4.63 -17.02 25.08
N ALA A 134 3.66 -16.77 25.97
CA ALA A 134 2.35 -16.24 25.60
C ALA A 134 2.46 -14.82 24.99
N ALA A 135 3.26 -13.93 25.58
CA ALA A 135 3.51 -12.60 25.04
C ALA A 135 4.19 -12.66 23.66
N ALA A 136 5.18 -13.55 23.49
CA ALA A 136 5.84 -13.78 22.20
C ALA A 136 4.85 -14.29 21.13
N ALA A 137 3.95 -15.22 21.50
CA ALA A 137 2.92 -15.73 20.61
C ALA A 137 1.92 -14.64 20.20
N GLN A 138 1.51 -13.76 21.13
CA GLN A 138 0.66 -12.61 20.83
C GLN A 138 1.34 -11.63 19.86
N LYS A 139 2.61 -11.29 20.10
CA LYS A 139 3.40 -10.45 19.19
C LYS A 139 3.51 -11.07 17.79
N ALA A 140 3.75 -12.38 17.70
CA ALA A 140 3.80 -13.09 16.43
C ALA A 140 2.45 -13.08 15.69
N ARG A 141 1.33 -13.23 16.41
CA ARG A 141 -0.02 -13.10 15.83
C ARG A 141 -0.27 -11.70 15.28
N GLN A 142 0.07 -10.64 16.03
CA GLN A 142 -0.08 -9.26 15.55
C GLN A 142 0.73 -9.02 14.26
N GLN A 143 1.96 -9.51 14.20
CA GLN A 143 2.79 -9.44 12.99
C GLN A 143 2.17 -10.21 11.82
N ALA A 144 1.64 -11.41 12.06
CA ALA A 144 0.96 -12.21 11.05
C ALA A 144 -0.29 -11.49 10.50
N THR A 145 -1.10 -10.88 11.37
CA THR A 145 -2.25 -10.05 10.96
C THR A 145 -1.82 -8.86 10.10
N GLY A 146 -0.74 -8.16 10.50
CA GLY A 146 -0.19 -7.08 9.68
C GLY A 146 0.24 -7.53 8.29
N GLN A 147 0.87 -8.71 8.18
CA GLN A 147 1.23 -9.28 6.88
C GLN A 147 0.01 -9.73 6.07
N ALA A 148 -1.00 -10.31 6.71
CA ALA A 148 -2.24 -10.69 6.05
C ALA A 148 -2.96 -9.46 5.46
N ASN A 149 -3.02 -8.35 6.21
CA ASN A 149 -3.60 -7.09 5.74
C ASN A 149 -2.84 -6.52 4.54
N ARG A 150 -1.50 -6.52 4.58
CA ARG A 150 -0.67 -6.12 3.43
C ARG A 150 -0.91 -7.01 2.20
N ALA A 151 -1.03 -8.33 2.40
CA ALA A 151 -1.35 -9.25 1.33
C ALA A 151 -2.74 -9.00 0.73
N ALA A 152 -3.74 -8.71 1.56
CA ALA A 152 -5.08 -8.38 1.11
C ALA A 152 -5.10 -7.06 0.30
N GLN A 153 -4.40 -6.03 0.76
CA GLN A 153 -4.24 -4.77 0.02
C GLN A 153 -3.54 -4.98 -1.32
N ALA A 154 -2.44 -5.74 -1.34
CA ALA A 154 -1.72 -6.06 -2.57
C ALA A 154 -2.59 -6.81 -3.59
N LYS A 155 -3.47 -7.72 -3.12
CA LYS A 155 -4.46 -8.38 -3.98
C LYS A 155 -5.47 -7.39 -4.57
N ARG A 156 -5.98 -6.45 -3.77
CA ARG A 156 -6.91 -5.41 -4.25
C ARG A 156 -6.27 -4.55 -5.34
N VAL A 157 -5.02 -4.11 -5.13
CA VAL A 157 -4.27 -3.34 -6.13
C VAL A 157 -4.04 -4.17 -7.40
N ALA A 158 -3.65 -5.43 -7.27
CA ALA A 158 -3.48 -6.31 -8.43
C ALA A 158 -4.78 -6.50 -9.23
N ALA A 159 -5.91 -6.65 -8.55
CA ALA A 159 -7.23 -6.76 -9.18
C ALA A 159 -7.61 -5.46 -9.92
N GLN A 160 -7.39 -4.29 -9.31
CA GLN A 160 -7.60 -3.00 -9.96
C GLN A 160 -6.75 -2.84 -11.23
N GLN A 161 -5.47 -3.22 -11.17
CA GLN A 161 -4.57 -3.14 -12.32
C GLN A 161 -4.95 -4.13 -13.43
N ASN A 162 -5.43 -5.32 -13.08
CA ASN A 162 -5.99 -6.25 -14.07
C ASN A 162 -7.23 -5.66 -14.77
N ASN A 163 -8.14 -5.03 -14.02
CA ASN A 163 -9.32 -4.40 -14.61
C ASN A 163 -8.94 -3.27 -15.57
N LYS A 164 -7.97 -2.42 -15.19
CA LYS A 164 -7.44 -1.36 -16.07
C LYS A 164 -6.77 -1.95 -17.31
N SER A 165 -5.98 -3.02 -17.17
CA SER A 165 -5.38 -3.71 -18.31
C SER A 165 -6.43 -4.29 -19.26
N ASN A 166 -7.52 -4.85 -18.72
CA ASN A 166 -8.61 -5.40 -19.53
C ASN A 166 -9.39 -4.30 -20.25
N GLN A 167 -9.63 -3.15 -19.60
CA GLN A 167 -10.25 -1.98 -20.23
C GLN A 167 -9.37 -1.41 -21.34
N ALA A 168 -8.07 -1.26 -21.10
CA ALA A 168 -7.11 -0.81 -22.12
C ALA A 168 -7.06 -1.77 -23.32
N ALA A 169 -7.05 -3.08 -23.07
CA ALA A 169 -7.10 -4.08 -24.12
C ALA A 169 -8.43 -4.06 -24.90
N ALA A 170 -9.56 -3.85 -24.21
CA ALA A 170 -10.87 -3.72 -24.86
C ALA A 170 -10.95 -2.46 -25.72
N ALA A 171 -10.41 -1.33 -25.25
CA ALA A 171 -10.31 -0.09 -26.02
C ALA A 171 -9.42 -0.27 -27.26
N ALA A 172 -8.27 -0.93 -27.12
CA ALA A 172 -7.39 -1.24 -28.25
C ALA A 172 -8.08 -2.13 -29.29
N ARG A 173 -8.89 -3.12 -28.86
CA ARG A 173 -9.68 -3.98 -29.77
C ARG A 173 -10.75 -3.20 -30.54
N LYS A 174 -11.41 -2.23 -29.91
CA LYS A 174 -12.39 -1.34 -30.57
C LYS A 174 -11.76 -0.45 -31.66
N CYS A 175 -10.46 -0.20 -31.57
CA CYS A 175 -9.68 0.54 -32.56
C CYS A 175 -9.09 -0.35 -33.67
N ALA A 176 -9.16 -1.67 -33.53
CA ALA A 176 -8.62 -2.63 -34.48
C ALA A 176 -9.70 -3.31 -35.35
N ALA A 177 -10.98 -3.10 -35.03
CA ALA A 177 -12.16 -3.59 -35.74
C ALA A 177 -12.89 -2.45 -36.46
#